data_AF-A0A9P5NF25-F1
#
_entry.id   AF-A0A9P5NF25-F1
#
_cell.length_a   1.000
_cell.length_b   1.000
_cell.length_c   1.000
_cell.angle_alpha   90.00
_cell.angle_beta   90.00
_cell.angle_gamma   90.00
#
_symmetry.space_group_name_H-M   'P 1'
#
loop_
_entity.id
_entity.type
_entity.pdbx_description
1 polymer ?
#
loop_
_entity_poly.entity_id
_entity_poly.type
_entity_poly.pdbx_seq_one_letter_code
_entity_poly.pdbx_strand_id
1 'polypeptide(L)'
;MSSTIFLPPLHPESLGNYLFSWDDGDVVHYQHFVRQLHHLQTLILGYTQIKGDALLDILRSTPELVNLVVDSCMVTYKSFLAGLTYNPDYEYHSILPKLESFTMYIDSEDARFYESFEEEMVGLIEVLLKMIHSRTRPLSMDDSYPGNGPARLRKVLLCHDDDSAFTTHFKLPLQASQDLCGLDFTILEDSAKEDWATEKEWFW
;
A
#
# COMPACT_ATOMS: atom_id res chain seq x y z
N MET A 1 21.66 7.47 2.72
CA MET A 1 21.41 7.46 1.26
C MET A 1 20.05 8.11 1.09
N SER A 2 20.03 9.30 0.50
CA SER A 2 18.84 10.13 0.38
C SER A 2 18.10 9.73 -0.90
N SER A 3 16.88 9.22 -0.78
CA SER A 3 16.06 8.85 -1.93
C SER A 3 15.53 10.12 -2.60
N THR A 4 15.95 10.36 -3.85
CA THR A 4 15.55 11.52 -4.65
C THR A 4 14.62 11.04 -5.77
N ILE A 5 13.44 11.63 -5.88
CA ILE A 5 12.51 11.36 -6.99
C ILE A 5 12.52 12.59 -7.90
N PHE A 6 12.66 12.37 -9.21
CA PHE A 6 12.67 13.41 -10.25
C PHE A 6 11.42 13.32 -11.12
N LEU A 7 10.78 14.47 -11.39
CA LEU A 7 9.86 14.66 -12.51
C LEU A 7 10.08 16.05 -13.16
N PRO A 8 9.84 16.23 -14.47
CA PRO A 8 10.31 17.39 -15.25
C PRO A 8 9.34 18.60 -15.23
N PRO A 9 9.80 19.83 -15.60
CA PRO A 9 9.00 21.08 -15.58
C PRO A 9 8.62 21.60 -16.99
N LEU A 10 7.76 22.61 -17.24
CA LEU A 10 6.81 23.46 -16.50
C LEU A 10 5.98 24.27 -17.53
N HIS A 11 4.64 24.25 -17.44
CA HIS A 11 3.75 25.31 -17.93
C HIS A 11 2.51 25.39 -16.98
N PRO A 12 1.70 26.46 -16.97
CA PRO A 12 1.30 27.23 -15.80
C PRO A 12 0.10 26.67 -15.00
N GLU A 13 -0.17 25.37 -15.04
CA GLU A 13 -1.18 24.67 -14.21
C GLU A 13 -0.57 24.00 -12.96
N SER A 14 0.61 24.45 -12.54
CA SER A 14 1.38 23.80 -11.47
C SER A 14 0.75 24.01 -10.09
N LEU A 15 0.03 23.01 -9.59
CA LEU A 15 -0.02 22.72 -8.16
C LEU A 15 1.42 22.71 -7.66
N GLY A 16 1.74 23.59 -6.71
CA GLY A 16 3.10 23.85 -6.27
C GLY A 16 3.84 22.55 -5.93
N ASN A 17 5.04 22.40 -6.48
CA ASN A 17 5.93 21.29 -6.15
C ASN A 17 6.57 21.59 -4.79
N TYR A 18 6.26 20.79 -3.78
CA TYR A 18 6.89 20.90 -2.46
C TYR A 18 7.96 19.80 -2.34
N LEU A 19 9.21 20.22 -2.14
CA LEU A 19 10.32 19.34 -1.81
C LEU A 19 10.26 19.02 -0.32
N PHE A 20 10.16 17.74 0.04
CA PHE A 20 10.18 17.30 1.43
C PHE A 20 11.26 16.25 1.66
N SER A 21 12.12 16.50 2.64
CA SER A 21 13.10 15.54 3.14
C SER A 21 12.63 15.06 4.51
N TRP A 22 12.46 13.76 4.67
CA TRP A 22 12.14 13.14 5.97
C TRP A 22 13.32 13.21 6.95
N ASP A 23 14.53 13.48 6.44
CA ASP A 23 15.78 13.48 7.20
C ASP A 23 16.20 14.87 7.70
N ASP A 24 15.59 15.96 7.21
CA ASP A 24 15.97 17.32 7.61
C ASP A 24 15.23 17.77 8.87
N GLY A 25 15.99 17.89 9.96
CA GLY A 25 15.55 18.07 11.35
C GLY A 25 14.90 19.41 11.73
N ASP A 26 14.17 20.06 10.83
CA ASP A 26 13.29 21.16 11.24
C ASP A 26 11.94 20.61 11.74
N VAL A 27 11.93 20.29 13.04
CA VAL A 27 10.81 19.69 13.78
C VAL A 27 9.49 20.45 13.56
N VAL A 28 9.53 21.76 13.34
CA VAL A 28 8.32 22.58 13.15
C VAL A 28 7.69 22.32 11.78
N HIS A 29 8.50 22.28 10.73
CA HIS A 29 8.03 21.97 9.37
C HIS A 29 7.55 20.52 9.27
N TYR A 30 8.26 19.60 9.91
CA TYR A 30 7.85 18.20 10.03
C TYR A 30 6.49 18.05 10.71
N GLN A 31 6.28 18.69 11.87
CA GLN A 31 5.00 18.61 12.59
C GLN A 31 3.85 19.23 11.80
N HIS A 32 4.08 20.35 11.11
CA HIS A 32 3.06 20.96 10.26
C HIS A 32 2.67 20.03 9.10
N PHE A 33 3.66 19.45 8.43
CA PHE A 33 3.44 18.50 7.34
C PHE A 33 2.69 17.25 7.82
N VAL A 34 3.12 16.64 8.92
CA VAL A 34 2.44 15.49 9.54
C VAL A 34 0.99 15.81 9.90
N ARG A 35 0.70 17.03 10.37
CA ARG A 35 -0.70 17.46 10.60
C ARG A 35 -1.51 17.54 9.32
N GLN A 36 -0.91 17.94 8.20
CA GLN A 36 -1.60 17.95 6.91
C GLN A 36 -1.89 16.53 6.41
N LEU A 37 -0.98 15.59 6.67
CA LEU A 37 -1.18 14.17 6.38
C LEU A 37 -2.33 13.55 7.18
N HIS A 38 -2.68 14.11 8.34
CA HIS A 38 -3.71 13.56 9.22
C HIS A 38 -5.09 13.47 8.56
N HIS A 39 -5.39 14.36 7.61
CA HIS A 39 -6.66 14.38 6.87
C HIS A 39 -6.55 13.76 5.47
N LEU A 40 -5.40 13.19 5.13
CA LEU A 40 -5.17 12.60 3.82
C LEU A 40 -6.03 11.34 3.67
N GLN A 41 -6.91 11.33 2.66
CA GLN A 41 -7.79 10.20 2.36
C GLN A 41 -7.25 9.30 1.25
N THR A 42 -6.44 9.86 0.35
CA THR A 42 -5.84 9.13 -0.76
C THR A 42 -4.35 9.44 -0.79
N LEU A 43 -3.54 8.39 -0.82
CA LEU A 43 -2.09 8.47 -0.96
C LEU A 43 -1.68 7.58 -2.12
N ILE A 44 -1.07 8.19 -3.12
CA ILE A 44 -0.50 7.51 -4.29
C ILE A 44 1.00 7.74 -4.23
N LEU A 45 1.75 6.65 -4.12
CA LEU A 45 3.20 6.68 -4.11
C LEU A 45 3.69 5.95 -5.35
N GLY A 46 3.95 6.72 -6.40
CA GLY A 46 4.53 6.24 -7.66
C GLY A 46 6.05 6.24 -7.63
N TYR A 47 6.72 5.19 -8.13
CA TYR A 47 8.15 5.21 -8.43
C TYR A 47 9.09 5.57 -7.28
N THR A 48 8.73 5.18 -6.06
CA THR A 48 9.51 5.53 -4.88
C THR A 48 10.38 4.37 -4.40
N GLN A 49 11.69 4.59 -4.28
CA GLN A 49 12.58 3.68 -3.55
C GLN A 49 12.46 3.94 -2.05
N ILE A 50 11.35 3.51 -1.47
CA ILE A 50 11.09 3.56 -0.03
C ILE A 50 11.11 2.14 0.54
N LYS A 51 11.68 1.96 1.74
CA LYS A 51 11.55 0.69 2.45
C LYS A 51 10.16 0.60 3.08
N GLY A 52 9.62 -0.62 3.16
CA GLY A 52 8.30 -0.87 3.74
C GLY A 52 8.15 -0.28 5.14
N ASP A 53 9.14 -0.46 6.01
CA ASP A 53 9.09 0.05 7.38
C ASP A 53 9.04 1.59 7.45
N ALA A 54 9.81 2.27 6.58
CA ALA A 54 9.78 3.72 6.48
C ALA A 54 8.43 4.22 5.93
N LEU A 55 7.83 3.48 4.99
CA LEU A 55 6.49 3.79 4.53
C LEU A 55 5.44 3.60 5.64
N LEU A 56 5.56 2.56 6.46
CA LEU A 56 4.66 2.37 7.60
C LEU A 56 4.72 3.54 8.59
N ASP A 57 5.89 4.14 8.81
CA ASP A 57 6.02 5.34 9.65
C ASP A 57 5.25 6.54 9.08
N ILE A 58 5.27 6.72 7.76
CA ILE A 58 4.48 7.76 7.09
C ILE A 58 2.98 7.46 7.24
N LEU A 59 2.58 6.20 7.04
CA LEU A 59 1.18 5.78 7.10
C LEU A 59 0.58 5.91 8.51
N ARG A 60 1.40 5.82 9.58
CA ARG A 60 0.97 6.12 10.96
C ARG A 60 0.51 7.57 11.13
N SER A 61 0.98 8.46 10.27
CA SER A 61 0.59 9.88 10.27
C SER A 61 -0.67 10.17 9.45
N THR A 62 -1.24 9.16 8.77
CA THR A 62 -2.42 9.28 7.89
C THR A 62 -3.57 8.37 8.36
N PRO A 63 -4.13 8.56 9.57
CA PRO A 63 -5.17 7.67 10.10
C PRO A 63 -6.49 7.73 9.32
N GLU A 64 -6.73 8.83 8.60
CA GLU A 64 -7.92 9.05 7.78
C GLU A 64 -7.82 8.44 6.37
N LEU A 65 -6.72 7.74 6.07
CA LEU A 65 -6.46 7.19 4.75
C LEU A 65 -7.46 6.08 4.40
N VAL A 66 -8.14 6.27 3.27
CA VAL A 66 -9.14 5.35 2.70
C VAL A 66 -8.57 4.59 1.50
N ASN A 67 -7.77 5.26 0.68
CA ASN A 67 -7.19 4.71 -0.54
C ASN A 67 -5.66 4.78 -0.47
N LEU A 68 -5.01 3.63 -0.58
CA LEU A 68 -3.56 3.54 -0.66
C LEU A 68 -3.17 2.88 -1.98
N VAL A 69 -2.38 3.59 -2.77
CA VAL A 69 -1.77 3.09 -4.00
C VAL A 69 -0.27 3.16 -3.84
N VAL A 70 0.41 2.02 -3.95
CA VAL A 70 1.85 1.93 -3.73
C VAL A 70 2.53 1.28 -4.92
N ASP A 71 3.45 2.01 -5.53
CA ASP A 71 4.52 1.47 -6.35
C ASP A 71 5.56 0.94 -5.43
N SER A 72 6.21 -0.12 -5.85
CA SER A 72 7.15 -0.73 -4.98
C SER A 72 8.26 -1.39 -5.76
N CYS A 73 9.44 -0.79 -5.64
CA CYS A 73 10.68 -1.50 -5.40
C CYS A 73 10.95 -1.60 -3.88
N MET A 74 9.90 -1.76 -3.06
CA MET A 74 10.01 -1.95 -1.62
C MET A 74 10.51 -3.37 -1.40
N VAL A 75 11.84 -3.53 -1.33
CA VAL A 75 12.55 -4.80 -1.04
C VAL A 75 12.01 -5.57 0.18
N THR A 76 11.12 -4.96 0.98
CA THR A 76 10.50 -5.49 2.20
C THR A 76 8.96 -5.53 2.11
N TYR A 77 8.40 -6.17 1.07
CA TYR A 77 6.95 -6.32 0.85
C TYR A 77 6.22 -7.02 2.00
N LYS A 78 6.77 -8.12 2.54
CA LYS A 78 6.18 -8.91 3.61
C LYS A 78 6.07 -8.11 4.90
N SER A 79 7.13 -7.39 5.30
CA SER A 79 7.08 -6.57 6.52
C SER A 79 6.05 -5.44 6.37
N PHE A 80 5.99 -4.82 5.19
CA PHE A 80 5.01 -3.80 4.86
C PHE A 80 3.56 -4.34 4.99
N LEU A 81 3.21 -5.42 4.30
CA LEU A 81 1.88 -6.01 4.36
C LEU A 81 1.52 -6.53 5.76
N ALA A 82 2.50 -7.08 6.48
CA ALA A 82 2.33 -7.48 7.88
C ALA A 82 1.99 -6.28 8.77
N GLY A 83 2.63 -5.12 8.55
CA GLY A 83 2.31 -3.87 9.25
C GLY A 83 0.91 -3.34 8.95
N LEU A 84 0.37 -3.62 7.77
CA LEU A 84 -1.01 -3.28 7.41
C LEU A 84 -2.06 -4.28 7.93
N THR A 85 -1.64 -5.42 8.46
CA THR A 85 -2.56 -6.45 8.97
C THR A 85 -3.22 -5.97 10.26
N TYR A 86 -4.56 -6.04 10.31
CA TYR A 86 -5.28 -5.77 11.55
C TYR A 86 -5.11 -6.93 12.53
N ASN A 87 -4.81 -6.62 13.79
CA ASN A 87 -4.78 -7.60 14.85
C ASN A 87 -5.63 -7.13 16.04
N PRO A 88 -6.71 -7.86 16.39
CA PRO A 88 -7.59 -7.48 17.48
C PRO A 88 -6.97 -7.62 18.87
N ASP A 89 -5.89 -8.40 19.01
CA ASP A 89 -5.26 -8.70 20.30
C ASP A 89 -4.26 -7.62 20.75
N TYR A 90 -3.91 -6.67 19.87
CA TYR A 90 -2.93 -5.62 20.18
C TYR A 90 -3.62 -4.30 20.54
N GLU A 91 -3.06 -3.64 21.56
CA GLU A 91 -3.51 -2.32 22.05
C GLU A 91 -3.35 -1.22 20.97
N TYR A 92 -2.44 -1.43 20.03
CA TYR A 92 -2.28 -0.58 18.84
C TYR A 92 -3.19 -1.10 17.72
N HIS A 93 -4.26 -0.36 17.47
CA HIS A 93 -5.16 -0.58 16.34
C HIS A 93 -4.43 -0.51 15.00
N SER A 94 -5.06 -1.07 13.95
CA SER A 94 -4.62 -0.98 12.55
C SER A 94 -4.01 0.39 12.22
N ILE A 95 -2.81 0.41 11.63
CA ILE A 95 -2.11 1.66 11.22
C ILE A 95 -3.01 2.51 10.32
N LEU A 96 -3.79 1.84 9.46
CA LEU A 96 -4.76 2.48 8.57
C LEU A 96 -6.17 1.98 8.93
N PRO A 97 -6.83 2.59 9.91
CA PRO A 97 -8.12 2.12 10.39
C PRO A 97 -9.25 2.38 9.39
N LYS A 98 -9.09 3.31 8.44
CA LYS A 98 -10.11 3.65 7.43
C LYS A 98 -9.85 3.10 6.03
N LEU A 99 -8.82 2.27 5.86
CA LEU A 99 -8.44 1.73 4.56
C LEU A 99 -9.55 0.85 3.98
N GLU A 100 -10.11 1.27 2.85
CA GLU A 100 -11.12 0.52 2.09
C GLU A 100 -10.59 0.04 0.73
N SER A 101 -9.60 0.74 0.15
CA SER A 101 -9.01 0.41 -1.14
C SER A 101 -7.49 0.32 -1.05
N PHE A 102 -6.94 -0.80 -1.51
CA PHE A 102 -5.50 -1.05 -1.52
C PHE A 102 -5.04 -1.48 -2.91
N THR A 103 -4.11 -0.73 -3.49
CA THR A 103 -3.45 -1.07 -4.74
C THR A 103 -1.95 -1.20 -4.50
N MET A 104 -1.36 -2.26 -5.06
CA MET A 104 0.08 -2.46 -5.06
C MET A 104 0.55 -2.87 -6.45
N TYR A 105 1.54 -2.17 -6.97
CA TYR A 105 2.32 -2.60 -8.13
C TYR A 105 3.57 -3.33 -7.63
N ILE A 106 3.81 -4.54 -8.13
CA ILE A 106 5.00 -5.32 -7.86
C ILE A 106 5.82 -5.34 -9.15
N ASP A 107 6.91 -4.58 -9.13
CA ASP A 107 7.84 -4.45 -10.24
C ASP A 107 8.91 -5.54 -10.15
N SER A 108 8.68 -6.68 -10.79
CA SER A 108 9.61 -7.81 -10.76
C SER A 108 10.86 -7.57 -11.62
N GLU A 109 10.76 -6.78 -12.69
CA GLU A 109 11.85 -6.45 -13.60
C GLU A 109 12.95 -5.63 -12.93
N ASP A 110 12.60 -4.66 -12.09
CA ASP A 110 13.58 -3.93 -11.29
C ASP A 110 13.90 -4.68 -9.99
N ALA A 111 12.93 -5.34 -9.36
CA ALA A 111 13.17 -5.97 -8.08
C ALA A 111 14.11 -7.19 -8.16
N ARG A 112 14.21 -7.88 -9.31
CA ARG A 112 15.16 -8.98 -9.53
C ARG A 112 16.64 -8.59 -9.39
N PHE A 113 16.97 -7.29 -9.42
CA PHE A 113 18.34 -6.83 -9.16
C PHE A 113 18.71 -6.86 -7.67
N TYR A 114 17.73 -7.05 -6.77
CA TYR A 114 17.98 -7.25 -5.34
C TYR A 114 18.09 -8.74 -5.01
N GLU A 115 19.22 -9.15 -4.44
CA GLU A 115 19.48 -10.55 -4.07
C GLU A 115 18.40 -11.14 -3.13
N SER A 116 17.74 -10.30 -2.33
CA SER A 116 16.70 -10.72 -1.40
C SER A 116 15.30 -10.81 -2.01
N PHE A 117 15.11 -10.44 -3.28
CA PHE A 117 13.77 -10.37 -3.87
C PHE A 117 13.10 -11.74 -3.95
N GLU A 118 13.81 -12.77 -4.43
CA GLU A 118 13.25 -14.13 -4.51
C GLU A 118 12.82 -14.64 -3.12
N GLU A 119 13.64 -14.42 -2.10
CA GLU A 119 13.30 -14.78 -0.72
C GLU A 119 12.10 -13.98 -0.21
N GLU A 120 11.97 -12.71 -0.61
CA GLU A 120 10.86 -11.87 -0.22
C GLU A 120 9.54 -12.32 -0.85
N MET A 121 9.58 -12.78 -2.10
CA MET A 121 8.41 -13.30 -2.82
C MET A 121 7.91 -14.63 -2.24
N VAL A 122 8.81 -15.46 -1.69
CA VAL A 122 8.40 -16.66 -0.94
C VAL A 122 7.63 -16.26 0.31
N GLY A 123 6.38 -16.73 0.41
CA GLY A 123 5.53 -16.44 1.57
C GLY A 123 4.73 -15.13 1.47
N LEU A 124 4.91 -14.35 0.39
CA LEU A 124 4.31 -13.02 0.28
C LEU A 124 2.78 -13.10 0.11
N ILE A 125 2.29 -14.10 -0.62
CA ILE A 125 0.85 -14.33 -0.79
C ILE A 125 0.14 -14.66 0.52
N GLU A 126 0.76 -15.43 1.41
CA GLU A 126 0.21 -15.77 2.72
C GLU A 126 0.08 -14.53 3.60
N VAL A 127 1.06 -13.63 3.55
CA VAL A 127 1.03 -12.35 4.28
C VAL A 127 -0.05 -11.44 3.70
N LEU A 128 -0.16 -11.36 2.37
CA LEU A 128 -1.21 -10.58 1.71
C LEU A 128 -2.61 -11.10 2.09
N LEU A 129 -2.84 -12.40 1.99
CA LEU A 129 -4.12 -13.02 2.35
C LEU A 129 -4.43 -12.79 3.83
N LYS A 130 -3.43 -12.87 4.71
CA LYS A 130 -3.61 -12.56 6.14
C LYS A 130 -4.04 -11.10 6.34
N MET A 131 -3.41 -10.16 5.64
CA MET A 131 -3.80 -8.73 5.66
C MET A 131 -5.24 -8.55 5.19
N ILE A 132 -5.60 -9.15 4.04
CA ILE A 132 -6.94 -9.08 3.48
C ILE A 132 -7.97 -9.68 4.44
N HIS A 133 -7.79 -10.92 4.88
CA HIS A 133 -8.73 -11.62 5.77
C HIS A 133 -8.94 -10.90 7.10
N SER A 134 -7.90 -10.22 7.61
CA SER A 134 -8.03 -9.43 8.84
C SER A 134 -8.99 -8.24 8.70
N ARG A 135 -9.29 -7.82 7.46
CA ARG A 135 -10.10 -6.63 7.14
C ARG A 135 -11.38 -6.94 6.36
N THR A 136 -11.57 -8.16 5.87
CA THR A 136 -12.79 -8.55 5.12
C THR A 136 -13.81 -9.30 5.95
N ARG A 137 -13.41 -9.93 7.07
CA ARG A 137 -14.35 -10.67 7.92
C ARG A 137 -15.41 -9.73 8.48
N PRO A 138 -16.69 -10.17 8.53
CA PRO A 138 -17.69 -9.43 9.26
C PRO A 138 -17.23 -9.32 10.72
N LEU A 139 -17.08 -8.09 11.23
CA LEU A 139 -17.14 -7.85 12.67
C LEU A 139 -18.39 -8.57 13.15
N SER A 140 -18.20 -9.60 13.98
CA SER A 140 -19.27 -10.37 14.59
C SER A 140 -20.34 -9.40 15.08
N MET A 141 -21.60 -9.63 14.73
CA MET A 141 -22.76 -8.86 15.21
C MET A 141 -22.99 -9.10 16.71
N ASP A 142 -22.00 -8.83 17.54
CA ASP A 142 -22.24 -8.55 18.95
C ASP A 142 -22.47 -7.04 19.03
N ASP A 143 -23.71 -6.63 18.77
CA ASP A 143 -24.25 -5.26 18.78
C ASP A 143 -24.10 -4.53 20.14
N SER A 144 -23.33 -5.08 21.07
CA SER A 144 -23.11 -4.48 22.39
C SER A 144 -22.10 -3.32 22.37
N TYR A 145 -21.28 -3.19 21.31
CA TYR A 145 -20.36 -2.06 21.16
C TYR A 145 -20.31 -1.55 19.70
N PRO A 146 -20.91 -0.39 19.40
CA PRO A 146 -20.72 0.25 18.10
C PRO A 146 -19.27 0.74 17.96
N GLY A 147 -18.53 0.17 17.02
CA GLY A 147 -17.64 0.99 16.18
C GLY A 147 -16.13 1.06 16.45
N ASN A 148 -15.50 0.08 17.10
CA ASN A 148 -14.03 0.12 17.32
C ASN A 148 -13.18 -0.72 16.33
N GLY A 149 -13.80 -1.36 15.34
CA GLY A 149 -13.07 -2.14 14.33
C GLY A 149 -12.57 -1.28 13.14
N PRO A 150 -11.54 -1.72 12.40
CA PRO A 150 -11.14 -1.06 11.18
C PRO A 150 -12.26 -1.12 10.13
N ALA A 151 -12.27 -0.15 9.22
CA ALA A 151 -13.07 -0.19 8.01
C ALA A 151 -12.79 -1.47 7.22
N ARG A 152 -13.83 -1.95 6.54
CA ARG A 152 -13.72 -3.16 5.73
C ARG A 152 -12.96 -2.85 4.45
N LEU A 153 -12.00 -3.70 4.13
CA LEU A 153 -11.34 -3.67 2.84
C LEU A 153 -12.35 -4.10 1.77
N ARG A 154 -12.58 -3.25 0.77
CA ARG A 154 -13.56 -3.43 -0.31
C ARG A 154 -12.92 -3.67 -1.65
N LYS A 155 -11.75 -3.09 -1.90
CA LYS A 155 -11.03 -3.20 -3.17
C LYS A 155 -9.57 -3.54 -2.91
N VAL A 156 -9.08 -4.56 -3.61
CA VAL A 156 -7.66 -4.89 -3.68
C VAL A 156 -7.29 -5.11 -5.13
N LEU A 157 -6.32 -4.35 -5.61
CA LEU A 157 -5.76 -4.49 -6.93
C LEU A 157 -4.26 -4.76 -6.82
N LEU A 158 -3.84 -5.94 -7.29
CA LEU A 158 -2.43 -6.26 -7.48
C LEU A 158 -2.08 -6.10 -8.95
N CYS A 159 -1.11 -5.25 -9.23
CA CYS A 159 -0.54 -5.12 -10.55
C CYS A 159 0.86 -5.74 -10.56
N HIS A 160 1.23 -6.36 -11.67
CA HIS A 160 2.56 -6.90 -11.88
C HIS A 160 2.96 -6.78 -13.35
N ASP A 161 4.26 -6.73 -13.59
CA ASP A 161 4.86 -6.94 -14.91
C ASP A 161 4.88 -8.44 -15.28
N ASP A 162 4.97 -8.75 -16.58
CA ASP A 162 4.87 -10.11 -17.14
C ASP A 162 6.02 -11.03 -16.66
N ASP A 163 5.86 -11.58 -15.44
CA ASP A 163 6.74 -12.59 -14.88
C ASP A 163 5.98 -13.90 -14.59
N SER A 164 6.46 -14.96 -15.24
CA SER A 164 6.05 -16.35 -15.04
C SER A 164 6.13 -16.80 -13.57
N ALA A 165 7.07 -16.26 -12.79
CA ALA A 165 7.20 -16.54 -11.36
C ALA A 165 6.01 -15.94 -10.58
N PHE A 166 5.61 -14.72 -10.90
CA PHE A 166 4.45 -14.08 -10.30
C PHE A 166 3.18 -14.89 -10.55
N THR A 167 2.95 -15.30 -11.80
CA THR A 167 1.77 -16.10 -12.16
C THR A 167 1.70 -17.41 -11.35
N THR A 168 2.83 -18.10 -11.18
CA THR A 168 2.87 -19.40 -10.50
C THR A 168 2.69 -19.26 -8.98
N HIS A 169 3.32 -18.25 -8.37
CA HIS A 169 3.32 -18.07 -6.92
C HIS A 169 2.14 -17.25 -6.40
N PHE A 170 1.51 -16.40 -7.23
CA PHE A 170 0.44 -15.50 -6.82
C PHE A 170 -0.92 -15.87 -7.38
N LYS A 171 -1.04 -16.00 -8.70
CA LYS A 171 -2.34 -16.10 -9.36
C LYS A 171 -3.07 -17.38 -8.95
N LEU A 172 -2.38 -18.52 -8.91
CA LEU A 172 -3.00 -19.81 -8.59
C LEU A 172 -3.49 -19.90 -7.14
N PRO A 173 -2.70 -19.55 -6.10
CA PRO A 173 -3.18 -19.66 -4.73
C PRO A 173 -4.25 -18.61 -4.39
N LEU A 174 -4.23 -17.42 -5.01
CA LEU A 174 -5.29 -16.41 -4.86
C LEU A 174 -6.61 -16.88 -5.48
N GLN A 175 -6.57 -17.49 -6.67
CA GLN A 175 -7.76 -18.08 -7.29
C GLN A 175 -8.35 -19.23 -6.46
N ALA A 176 -7.51 -19.97 -5.73
CA ALA A 176 -7.98 -21.00 -4.81
C ALA A 176 -8.61 -20.44 -3.52
N SER A 177 -8.36 -19.16 -3.18
CA SER A 177 -8.83 -18.48 -1.97
C SER A 177 -10.20 -17.79 -2.15
N GLN A 178 -11.00 -18.21 -3.14
CA GLN A 178 -12.19 -17.55 -3.72
C GLN A 178 -13.36 -17.16 -2.78
N ASP A 179 -13.23 -17.29 -1.46
CA ASP A 179 -14.25 -16.89 -0.47
C ASP A 179 -13.95 -15.53 0.19
N LEU A 180 -13.51 -14.54 -0.62
CA LEU A 180 -13.37 -13.14 -0.17
C LEU A 180 -14.70 -12.39 -0.34
N CYS A 181 -15.74 -12.84 0.36
CA CYS A 181 -17.10 -12.27 0.30
C CYS A 181 -17.11 -10.74 0.41
N GLY A 182 -17.56 -10.07 -0.65
CA GLY A 182 -17.74 -8.61 -0.69
C GLY A 182 -16.46 -7.80 -0.96
N LEU A 183 -15.35 -8.47 -1.30
CA LEU A 183 -14.12 -7.82 -1.76
C LEU A 183 -14.05 -7.88 -3.30
N ASP A 184 -13.87 -6.72 -3.92
CA ASP A 184 -13.41 -6.60 -5.30
C ASP A 184 -11.90 -6.86 -5.33
N PHE A 185 -11.50 -8.08 -5.69
CA PHE A 185 -10.11 -8.49 -5.78
C PHE A 185 -9.74 -8.73 -7.24
N THR A 186 -8.79 -7.94 -7.74
CA THR A 186 -8.33 -8.01 -9.13
C THR A 186 -6.81 -8.16 -9.18
N ILE A 187 -6.34 -8.99 -10.11
CA ILE A 187 -4.93 -9.08 -10.49
C ILE A 187 -4.83 -8.61 -11.93
N LEU A 188 -4.05 -7.56 -12.19
CA LEU A 188 -3.78 -7.04 -13.51
C LEU A 188 -2.32 -7.28 -13.88
N GLU A 189 -2.12 -7.78 -15.09
CA GLU A 189 -0.81 -7.82 -15.72
C GLU A 189 -0.69 -6.52 -16.53
N ASP A 190 0.25 -5.67 -16.15
CA ASP A 190 0.46 -4.38 -16.77
C ASP A 190 1.95 -4.09 -16.93
N SER A 191 2.38 -4.08 -18.19
CA SER A 191 3.76 -3.79 -18.59
C SER A 191 4.02 -2.29 -18.77
N ALA A 192 2.99 -1.43 -18.72
CA ALA A 192 3.12 0.00 -18.88
C ALA A 192 3.37 0.68 -17.52
N LYS A 193 4.58 0.49 -17.00
CA LYS A 193 5.04 1.11 -15.75
C LYS A 193 4.76 2.63 -15.73
N GLU A 194 5.02 3.34 -16.83
CA GLU A 194 5.08 4.82 -16.85
C GLU A 194 3.77 5.56 -16.52
N ASP A 195 2.62 4.87 -16.61
CA ASP A 195 1.31 5.51 -16.42
C ASP A 195 0.50 4.95 -15.24
N TRP A 196 0.96 3.87 -14.58
CA TRP A 196 0.12 3.14 -13.63
C TRP A 196 -0.25 4.01 -12.41
N ALA A 197 0.60 4.92 -11.94
CA ALA A 197 0.29 5.82 -10.81
C ALA A 197 -0.54 7.07 -11.20
N THR A 198 -0.60 7.40 -12.50
CA THR A 198 -1.24 8.61 -13.04
C THR A 198 -2.62 8.34 -13.62
N GLU A 199 -3.03 7.08 -13.73
CA GLU A 199 -4.33 6.72 -14.28
C GLU A 199 -5.50 7.26 -13.43
N LYS A 200 -6.48 7.86 -14.10
CA LYS A 200 -7.69 8.39 -13.47
C LYS A 200 -8.64 7.29 -12.96
N GLU A 201 -8.30 6.02 -13.16
CA GLU A 201 -9.17 4.88 -12.90
C GLU A 201 -9.11 4.40 -11.44
N TRP A 202 -8.09 4.80 -10.68
CA TRP A 202 -7.97 4.49 -9.24
C TRP A 202 -8.98 5.22 -8.35
N PHE A 203 -9.68 6.22 -8.91
CA PHE A 203 -10.55 7.15 -8.18
C PHE A 203 -12.04 6.73 -8.13
N TRP A 204 -12.38 5.52 -8.59
CA TRP A 204 -13.76 5.02 -8.66
C TRP A 204 -13.97 3.71 -7.88
#